data_AF-A0A2H0IZ87-F1
#
_entry.id   AF-A0A2H0IZ87-F1
#
_cell.length_a   1.000
_cell.length_b   1.000
_cell.length_c   1.000
_cell.angle_alpha   90.00
_cell.angle_beta   90.00
_cell.angle_gamma   90.00
#
_symmetry.space_group_name_H-M   'P 1'
#
loop_
_entity.id
_entity.type
_entity.pdbx_description
1 polymer ?
#
loop_
_entity_poly.entity_id
_entity_poly.type
_entity_poly.pdbx_seq_one_letter_code
_entity_poly.pdbx_strand_id
1 'polypeptide(L)'
;MILHTTEVMPLPGYRLFLGFNSGQSGEVNLTDELEGDVFGALRDPTLFATSSQHPVMRTVAWANGADLAPEFLFEMLQKQRKPQAA
;
A
#
# COMPACT_ATOMS: atom_id res chain seq x y z
N MET A 1 6.75 19.35 4.63
CA MET A 1 5.57 18.58 5.08
C MET A 1 5.90 17.11 4.91
N ILE A 2 5.61 16.24 5.88
CA ILE A 2 5.93 14.80 5.81
C ILE A 2 4.90 14.11 4.91
N LEU A 3 5.34 13.17 4.06
CA LEU A 3 4.46 12.42 3.16
C LEU A 3 3.51 11.54 3.97
N HIS A 4 2.24 11.49 3.59
CA HIS A 4 1.28 10.59 4.19
C HIS A 4 0.17 10.21 3.22
N THR A 5 -0.41 9.03 3.45
CA THR A 5 -1.60 8.59 2.72
C THR A 5 -2.79 9.48 3.10
N THR A 6 -3.72 9.69 2.17
CA THR A 6 -5.00 10.39 2.38
C THR A 6 -6.18 9.50 1.99
N GLU A 7 -5.93 8.46 1.22
CA GLU A 7 -6.91 7.49 0.75
C GLU A 7 -6.24 6.12 0.67
N VAL A 8 -6.93 5.09 1.13
CA VAL A 8 -6.49 3.69 1.10
C VAL A 8 -7.72 2.84 0.79
N MET A 9 -7.72 2.20 -0.37
CA MET A 9 -8.79 1.28 -0.75
C MET A 9 -8.22 -0.06 -1.22
N PRO A 10 -8.58 -1.19 -0.58
CA PRO A 10 -8.19 -2.50 -1.06
C PRO A 10 -8.87 -2.83 -2.39
N LEU A 11 -8.10 -3.41 -3.30
CA LEU A 11 -8.53 -3.91 -4.61
C LEU A 11 -8.21 -5.40 -4.74
N PRO A 12 -8.93 -6.14 -5.61
CA PRO A 12 -8.62 -7.54 -5.88
C PRO A 12 -7.19 -7.73 -6.41
N GLY A 13 -6.57 -8.87 -6.06
CA GLY A 13 -5.23 -9.25 -6.53
C GLY A 13 -4.10 -8.53 -5.78
N TYR A 14 -4.24 -8.36 -4.46
CA TYR A 14 -3.23 -7.74 -3.58
C TYR A 14 -2.83 -6.33 -4.02
N ARG A 15 -3.82 -5.55 -4.46
CA ARG A 15 -3.63 -4.19 -4.96
C ARG A 15 -4.29 -3.19 -4.03
N LEU A 16 -3.72 -2.01 -3.92
CA LEU A 16 -4.29 -0.89 -3.19
C LEU A 16 -4.43 0.30 -4.12
N PHE A 17 -5.57 0.96 -4.10
CA PHE A 17 -5.66 2.34 -4.57
C PHE A 17 -5.25 3.27 -3.43
N LEU A 18 -4.26 4.13 -3.69
CA LEU A 18 -3.67 5.02 -2.70
C LEU A 18 -3.75 6.46 -3.18
N GLY A 19 -4.09 7.36 -2.26
CA GLY A 19 -3.93 8.80 -2.40
C GLY A 19 -2.91 9.33 -1.40
N PHE A 20 -2.15 10.36 -1.77
CA PHE A 20 -1.13 11.00 -0.94
C PHE A 20 -1.38 12.49 -0.79
N ASN A 21 -0.90 13.08 0.32
CA ASN A 21 -0.98 14.52 0.57
C ASN A 21 -0.20 15.38 -0.45
N SER A 22 0.64 14.77 -1.29
CA SER A 22 1.28 15.43 -2.44
C SER A 22 0.31 15.67 -3.61
N GLY A 23 -0.94 15.21 -3.53
CA GLY A 23 -1.93 15.26 -4.60
C GLY A 23 -1.77 14.14 -5.65
N GLN A 24 -0.86 13.20 -5.44
CA GLN A 24 -0.70 12.03 -6.32
C GLN A 24 -1.56 10.88 -5.81
N SER A 25 -2.09 10.09 -6.74
CA SER A 25 -2.83 8.88 -6.43
C SER A 25 -2.63 7.81 -7.51
N GLY A 26 -2.96 6.57 -7.19
CA GLY A 26 -2.99 5.47 -8.14
C GLY A 26 -2.98 4.10 -7.50
N GLU A 27 -2.99 3.07 -8.35
CA GLU A 27 -2.95 1.68 -7.95
C GLU A 27 -1.50 1.22 -7.71
N VAL A 28 -1.29 0.51 -6.60
CA VAL A 28 -0.04 -0.17 -6.25
C VAL A 28 -0.32 -1.66 -6.09
N ASN A 29 0.41 -2.49 -6.84
CA ASN A 29 0.42 -3.93 -6.69
C ASN A 29 1.46 -4.35 -5.65
N LEU A 30 1.04 -5.09 -4.62
CA LEU A 30 1.87 -5.59 -3.54
C LEU A 30 2.16 -7.09 -3.64
N THR A 31 1.70 -7.78 -4.70
CA THR A 31 1.81 -9.25 -4.84
C THR A 31 3.24 -9.76 -4.57
N ASP A 32 4.24 -9.08 -5.11
CA ASP A 32 5.66 -9.46 -4.99
C ASP A 32 6.29 -9.07 -3.63
N GLU A 33 5.59 -8.27 -2.81
CA GLU A 33 6.06 -7.79 -1.51
C GLU A 33 5.46 -8.58 -0.33
N LEU A 34 4.50 -9.49 -0.58
CA LEU A 34 3.82 -10.25 0.47
C LEU A 34 4.63 -11.47 0.92
N GLU A 35 5.85 -11.25 1.39
CA GLU A 35 6.78 -12.30 1.82
C GLU A 35 7.22 -12.15 3.28
N GLY A 36 7.91 -13.18 3.80
CA GLY A 36 8.38 -13.23 5.18
C GLY A 36 7.27 -13.43 6.22
N ASP A 37 7.66 -13.42 7.49
CA ASP A 37 6.76 -13.81 8.59
C ASP A 37 5.62 -12.82 8.84
N VAL A 38 5.87 -11.51 8.61
CA VAL A 38 4.88 -10.45 8.86
C VAL A 38 3.97 -10.24 7.65
N PHE A 39 4.54 -9.99 6.47
CA PHE A 39 3.76 -9.67 5.26
C PHE A 39 3.24 -10.92 4.55
N GLY A 40 3.84 -12.10 4.75
CA GLY A 40 3.33 -13.36 4.22
C GLY A 40 1.91 -13.69 4.70
N ALA A 41 1.52 -13.25 5.89
CA ALA A 41 0.15 -13.40 6.39
C ALA A 41 -0.88 -12.64 5.54
N LEU A 42 -0.48 -11.55 4.89
CA LEU A 42 -1.35 -10.75 4.02
C LEU A 42 -1.67 -11.45 2.69
N ARG A 43 -1.10 -12.63 2.42
CA ARG A 43 -1.56 -13.51 1.33
C ARG A 43 -2.97 -14.06 1.58
N ASP A 44 -3.49 -14.00 2.81
CA ASP A 44 -4.92 -14.19 3.04
C ASP A 44 -5.69 -12.96 2.51
N PRO A 45 -6.52 -13.10 1.45
CA PRO A 45 -7.26 -11.98 0.88
C PRO A 45 -8.21 -11.32 1.87
N THR A 46 -8.74 -12.07 2.85
CA THR A 46 -9.62 -11.53 3.89
C THR A 46 -8.85 -10.59 4.81
N LEU A 47 -7.64 -10.98 5.21
CA LEU A 47 -6.76 -10.12 6.00
C LEU A 47 -6.29 -8.92 5.17
N PHE A 48 -5.89 -9.12 3.91
CA PHE A 48 -5.48 -8.04 3.02
C PHE A 48 -6.56 -6.96 2.86
N ALA A 49 -7.82 -7.38 2.72
CA ALA A 49 -8.97 -6.48 2.59
C ALA A 49 -9.24 -5.61 3.84
N THR A 50 -8.56 -5.87 4.97
CA THR A 50 -8.61 -5.00 6.15
C THR A 50 -7.74 -3.75 6.04
N SER A 51 -6.99 -3.59 4.93
CA SER A 51 -6.12 -2.43 4.71
C SER A 51 -6.89 -1.13 4.89
N SER A 52 -6.35 -0.23 5.69
CA SER A 52 -6.92 1.10 5.92
C SER A 52 -5.82 2.12 6.24
N GLN A 53 -6.17 3.40 6.18
CA GLN A 53 -5.29 4.44 6.68
C GLN A 53 -5.22 4.36 8.22
N HIS A 54 -4.02 4.21 8.75
CA HIS A 54 -3.80 4.28 10.19
C HIS A 54 -4.09 5.71 10.71
N PRO A 55 -4.94 5.90 11.73
CA PRO A 55 -5.44 7.21 12.14
C PRO A 55 -4.35 8.17 12.66
N VAL A 56 -3.32 7.61 13.32
CA VAL A 56 -2.20 8.40 13.88
C VAL A 56 -1.03 8.50 12.90
N MET A 57 -0.48 7.35 12.49
CA MET A 57 0.69 7.28 11.60
C MET A 57 0.42 7.76 10.17
N ARG A 58 -0.86 7.80 9.73
CA ARG A 58 -1.30 8.16 8.38
C ARG A 58 -0.62 7.33 7.27
N THR A 59 -0.43 6.05 7.57
CA THR A 59 0.15 5.03 6.71
C THR A 59 -0.88 3.97 6.33
N VAL A 60 -0.56 3.04 5.42
CA VAL A 60 -1.40 1.85 5.22
C VAL A 60 -1.11 0.86 6.34
N ALA A 61 -2.16 0.38 7.00
CA ALA A 61 -2.06 -0.66 8.02
C ALA A 61 -3.17 -1.71 7.87
N TRP A 62 -2.91 -2.91 8.39
CA TRP A 62 -3.82 -4.05 8.40
C TRP A 62 -4.21 -4.47 9.83
N ALA A 63 -5.26 -5.27 9.96
CA ALA A 63 -5.78 -5.71 11.27
C ALA A 63 -4.81 -6.58 12.08
N ASN A 64 -3.82 -7.21 11.44
CA ASN A 64 -2.75 -7.95 12.12
C ASN A 64 -1.62 -7.04 12.65
N GLY A 65 -1.74 -5.72 12.48
CA GLY A 65 -0.73 -4.75 12.91
C GLY A 65 0.42 -4.54 11.93
N ALA A 66 0.43 -5.22 10.79
CA ALA A 66 1.37 -4.89 9.72
C ALA A 66 1.07 -3.49 9.16
N ASP A 67 2.12 -2.77 8.76
CA ASP A 67 2.02 -1.47 8.10
C ASP A 67 3.10 -1.30 7.03
N LEU A 68 2.79 -0.49 6.02
CA LEU A 68 3.73 -0.10 4.98
C LEU A 68 3.80 1.41 4.89
N ALA A 69 4.99 1.98 5.12
CA ALA A 69 5.23 3.41 5.15
C ALA A 69 4.78 4.14 3.86
N PRO A 70 4.27 5.39 3.95
CA PRO A 70 3.85 6.15 2.78
C PRO A 70 4.93 6.31 1.71
N GLU A 71 6.19 6.47 2.11
CA GLU A 71 7.33 6.66 1.21
C GLU A 71 7.60 5.41 0.37
N PHE A 72 7.54 4.23 0.99
CA PHE A 72 7.69 2.94 0.31
C PHE A 72 6.60 2.76 -0.74
N LEU A 73 5.34 2.97 -0.36
CA LEU A 73 4.19 2.85 -1.25
C LEU A 73 4.22 3.88 -2.39
N PHE A 74 4.65 5.10 -2.09
CA PHE A 74 4.80 6.14 -3.11
C PHE A 74 5.90 5.81 -4.10
N GLU A 75 7.04 5.26 -3.65
CA GLU A 75 8.10 4.79 -4.52
C GLU A 75 7.62 3.66 -5.43
N MET A 76 6.89 2.69 -4.89
CA MET A 76 6.26 1.62 -5.69
C MET A 76 5.30 2.20 -6.73
N LEU A 77 4.45 3.15 -6.35
CA LEU A 77 3.56 3.84 -7.28
C LEU A 77 4.35 4.48 -8.43
N GLN A 78 5.46 5.16 -8.15
CA GLN A 78 6.30 5.75 -9.20
C GLN A 78 6.97 4.71 -10.09
N LYS A 79 7.47 3.61 -9.51
CA LYS A 79 8.11 2.51 -10.26
C LYS A 79 7.11 1.82 -11.18
N GLN A 80 5.92 1.50 -10.69
CA GLN A 80 4.87 0.79 -11.42
C GLN A 80 4.17 1.67 -12.47
N ARG A 81 4.12 3.00 -12.27
CA ARG A 81 3.61 3.95 -13.27
C ARG A 81 4.55 4.17 -14.44
N LYS A 82 5.85 3.93 -14.28
CA LYS A 82 6.78 4.02 -15.40
C LYS A 82 6.54 2.81 -16.29
N PRO A 83 6.17 2.98 -17.58
CA PRO A 83 6.24 1.86 -18.49
C PRO A 83 7.69 1.41 -18.49
N GLN A 84 7.92 0.14 -18.20
CA GLN A 84 9.24 -0.47 -18.32
C GLN A 84 9.76 -0.11 -19.71
N ALA A 85 10.82 0.71 -19.75
CA ALA A 85 11.47 1.04 -21.01
C ALA A 85 11.90 -0.28 -21.65
N ALA A 86 11.48 -0.44 -22.91
CA ALA A 86 11.71 -1.60 -23.76
C ALA A 86 13.18 -1.99 -23.88
#